data_AF-A0A7D5VJA8-F1
#
_entry.id   AF-A0A7D5VJA8-F1
#
_cell.length_a   1.000
_cell.length_b   1.000
_cell.length_c   1.000
_cell.angle_alpha   90.00
_cell.angle_beta   90.00
_cell.angle_gamma   90.00
#
_symmetry.space_group_name_H-M   'P 1'
#
loop_
_entity.id
_entity.type
_entity.pdbx_description
1 polymer ?
#
loop_
_entity_poly.entity_id
_entity_poly.type
_entity_poly.pdbx_seq_one_letter_code
_entity_poly.pdbx_strand_id
1 'polypeptide(L)'
;MDFPGFPDGLPLRAHRALRHVTARASGPALAPGPHITLNFHPDRLSGGLPVLDSLARDGVYHSQFVTGTSNGGLTAHPGGDRWRWESRIFGGAYDDAEAEERPVYGALDFRRQPGGAAPRFGSSFLRLDAPVAHRATFCYPDSAAEPTDFGVAGAMPLITLAEADERDALDDYIECHVHGGVLLTRDVRALVLDPSYRGTPVEAAARRLPFPLEWHPGYRLTADRLHRHADFRGAEYTRLGARIAERGVLTPRVIGDAARTGRYDLQDLKKVWHVLARFGAVREPSAVGN
;
A
#
# COMPACT_ATOMS: atom_id res chain seq x y z
N MET A 1 -21.41 -21.53 1.66
CA MET A 1 -20.23 -21.21 0.84
C MET A 1 -19.13 -20.96 1.83
N ASP A 2 -18.41 -22.03 2.17
CA ASP A 2 -17.35 -21.99 3.17
C ASP A 2 -16.10 -21.44 2.50
N PHE A 3 -15.64 -20.27 2.93
CA PHE A 3 -14.30 -19.82 2.58
C PHE A 3 -13.31 -20.75 3.29
N PRO A 4 -12.46 -21.51 2.57
CA PRO A 4 -11.36 -22.15 3.26
C PRO A 4 -10.40 -21.01 3.62
N GLY A 5 -10.35 -20.67 4.91
CA GLY A 5 -9.06 -20.26 5.49
C GLY A 5 -8.02 -21.30 5.07
N PHE A 6 -6.75 -20.94 4.93
CA PHE A 6 -5.71 -21.91 4.54
C PHE A 6 -5.17 -22.62 5.80
N PRO A 7 -5.68 -23.80 6.22
CA PRO A 7 -5.13 -24.58 7.32
C PRO A 7 -3.89 -25.37 6.92
N ASP A 8 -3.66 -25.61 5.62
CA ASP A 8 -2.64 -26.54 5.13
C ASP A 8 -1.65 -25.86 4.16
N GLY A 9 -0.61 -25.23 4.71
CA GLY A 9 0.55 -24.75 3.94
C GLY A 9 0.24 -23.69 2.87
N LEU A 10 1.28 -23.28 2.13
CA LEU A 10 1.12 -22.36 1.00
C LEU A 10 0.63 -23.12 -0.24
N PRO A 11 -0.22 -22.53 -1.09
CA PRO A 11 -0.61 -23.12 -2.37
C PRO A 11 0.61 -23.51 -3.23
N LEU A 12 0.47 -24.54 -4.07
CA LEU A 12 1.56 -24.97 -4.96
C LEU A 12 2.08 -23.83 -5.86
N ARG A 13 1.18 -22.96 -6.33
CA ARG A 13 1.51 -21.77 -7.13
C ARG A 13 2.39 -20.79 -6.34
N ALA A 14 2.06 -20.55 -5.08
CA ALA A 14 2.87 -19.73 -4.17
C ALA A 14 4.28 -20.30 -4.00
N HIS A 15 4.42 -21.61 -3.79
CA HIS A 15 5.72 -22.27 -3.73
C HIS A 15 6.52 -22.14 -5.04
N ARG A 16 5.86 -22.30 -6.20
CA ARG A 16 6.50 -22.14 -7.52
C ARG A 16 7.04 -20.71 -7.70
N ALA A 17 6.23 -19.70 -7.38
CA ALA A 17 6.63 -18.29 -7.45
C ALA A 17 7.81 -17.99 -6.51
N LEU A 18 7.70 -18.38 -5.23
CA LEU A 18 8.77 -18.19 -4.23
C LEU A 18 10.08 -18.84 -4.68
N ARG A 19 10.03 -20.08 -5.18
CA ARG A 19 11.22 -20.78 -5.69
C ARG A 19 11.82 -20.07 -6.90
N HIS A 20 10.98 -19.61 -7.83
CA HIS A 20 11.44 -18.90 -9.02
C HIS A 20 12.19 -17.60 -8.65
N VAL A 21 11.63 -16.80 -7.75
CA VAL A 21 12.27 -15.56 -7.30
C VAL A 21 13.50 -15.84 -6.43
N THR A 22 13.45 -16.85 -5.57
CA THR A 22 14.59 -17.26 -4.73
C THR A 22 15.82 -17.62 -5.58
N ALA A 23 15.63 -18.28 -6.73
CA ALA A 23 16.72 -18.61 -7.65
C ALA A 23 17.37 -17.37 -8.31
N ARG A 24 16.75 -16.20 -8.19
CA ARG A 24 17.19 -14.91 -8.76
C ARG A 24 17.64 -13.92 -7.69
N ALA A 25 17.54 -14.28 -6.40
CA ALA A 25 17.89 -13.43 -5.28
C ALA A 25 19.18 -13.95 -4.63
N SER A 26 20.10 -13.04 -4.34
CA SER A 26 21.35 -13.34 -3.63
C SER A 26 21.71 -12.20 -2.70
N GLY A 27 22.23 -12.49 -1.52
CA GLY A 27 22.58 -11.48 -0.53
C GLY A 27 22.29 -11.95 0.89
N PRO A 28 22.45 -11.07 1.89
CA PRO A 28 22.15 -11.39 3.28
C PRO A 28 20.64 -11.64 3.49
N ALA A 29 20.28 -12.39 4.52
CA ALA A 29 18.88 -12.52 4.91
C ALA A 29 18.29 -11.17 5.38
N LEU A 30 16.97 -11.02 5.27
CA LEU A 30 16.25 -9.86 5.79
C LEU A 30 16.48 -9.77 7.31
N ALA A 31 17.06 -8.64 7.75
CA ALA A 31 17.24 -8.38 9.17
C ALA A 31 15.87 -8.21 9.87
N PRO A 32 15.77 -8.54 11.17
CA PRO A 32 14.58 -8.22 11.95
C PRO A 32 14.31 -6.71 11.98
N GLY A 33 13.03 -6.32 12.04
CA GLY A 33 12.62 -4.94 12.28
C GLY A 33 11.78 -4.32 11.17
N PRO A 34 12.18 -4.36 9.89
CA PRO A 34 11.31 -3.91 8.80
C PRO A 34 10.03 -4.74 8.75
N HIS A 35 8.90 -4.07 8.54
CA HIS A 35 7.58 -4.70 8.42
C HIS A 35 7.04 -4.54 7.01
N ILE A 36 6.21 -5.47 6.57
CA ILE A 36 5.43 -5.29 5.34
C ILE A 36 4.20 -4.44 5.69
N THR A 37 3.91 -3.46 4.83
CA THR A 37 2.72 -2.61 4.94
C THR A 37 1.86 -2.70 3.67
N LEU A 38 0.54 -2.69 3.86
CA LEU A 38 -0.44 -2.61 2.79
C LEU A 38 -1.10 -1.22 2.85
N ASN A 39 -0.62 -0.25 2.06
CA ASN A 39 -1.15 1.11 2.03
C ASN A 39 -2.46 1.20 1.22
N PHE A 40 -3.46 1.87 1.78
CA PHE A 40 -4.74 2.12 1.13
C PHE A 40 -5.42 3.40 1.67
N HIS A 41 -6.49 3.84 1.02
CA HIS A 41 -7.35 4.92 1.52
C HIS A 41 -8.55 4.32 2.24
N PRO A 42 -8.69 4.50 3.57
CA PRO A 42 -9.66 3.78 4.39
C PRO A 42 -11.11 4.27 4.21
N ASP A 43 -11.26 5.39 3.49
CA ASP A 43 -12.52 6.08 3.24
C ASP A 43 -13.06 5.87 1.81
N ARG A 44 -12.40 5.00 1.02
CA ARG A 44 -12.84 4.59 -0.32
C ARG A 44 -13.89 3.49 -0.24
N LEU A 45 -14.60 3.33 -1.35
CA LEU A 45 -15.54 2.23 -1.55
C LEU A 45 -14.88 1.10 -2.35
N SER A 46 -15.26 -0.14 -2.06
CA SER A 46 -14.95 -1.33 -2.83
C SER A 46 -16.25 -2.12 -3.03
N GLY A 47 -16.64 -2.39 -4.28
CA GLY A 47 -17.93 -3.04 -4.56
C GLY A 47 -19.14 -2.29 -3.99
N GLY A 48 -19.08 -0.96 -3.89
CA GLY A 48 -20.14 -0.12 -3.31
C GLY A 48 -20.17 -0.06 -1.78
N LEU A 49 -19.34 -0.83 -1.07
CA LEU A 49 -19.22 -0.83 0.39
C LEU A 49 -17.99 -0.05 0.84
N PRO A 50 -18.00 0.61 2.01
CA PRO A 50 -16.78 1.13 2.61
C PRO A 50 -15.71 0.04 2.74
N VAL A 51 -14.45 0.38 2.44
CA VAL A 51 -13.39 -0.64 2.35
C VAL A 51 -13.18 -1.38 3.67
N LEU A 52 -13.28 -0.69 4.81
CA LEU A 52 -13.15 -1.31 6.13
C LEU A 52 -14.32 -2.25 6.47
N ASP A 53 -15.51 -1.98 5.94
CA ASP A 53 -16.66 -2.88 6.10
C ASP A 53 -16.50 -4.13 5.23
N SER A 54 -15.93 -3.98 4.03
CA SER A 54 -15.57 -5.11 3.17
C SER A 54 -14.53 -6.01 3.85
N LEU A 55 -13.48 -5.41 4.44
CA LEU A 55 -12.48 -6.14 5.21
C LEU A 55 -13.10 -6.88 6.42
N ALA A 56 -13.98 -6.23 7.17
CA ALA A 56 -14.65 -6.86 8.30
C ALA A 56 -15.57 -8.02 7.90
N ARG A 57 -16.26 -7.90 6.76
CA ARG A 57 -17.13 -8.95 6.20
C ARG A 57 -16.33 -10.14 5.71
N ASP A 58 -15.27 -9.89 4.96
CA ASP A 58 -14.56 -10.93 4.20
C ASP A 58 -13.47 -11.61 5.06
N GLY A 59 -12.91 -10.91 6.06
CA GLY A 59 -11.84 -11.44 6.89
C GLY A 59 -10.51 -11.63 6.16
N VAL A 60 -10.42 -11.20 4.90
CA VAL A 60 -9.26 -11.34 4.00
C VAL A 60 -8.99 -10.01 3.30
N TYR A 61 -7.72 -9.67 3.11
CA TYR A 61 -7.33 -8.56 2.24
C TYR A 61 -7.20 -9.05 0.79
N HIS A 62 -8.04 -8.51 -0.09
CA HIS A 62 -8.14 -8.95 -1.48
C HIS A 62 -7.22 -8.15 -2.42
N SER A 63 -6.71 -8.83 -3.45
CA SER A 63 -5.92 -8.20 -4.51
C SER A 63 -6.82 -7.42 -5.48
N GLN A 64 -6.22 -6.58 -6.31
CA GLN A 64 -6.91 -5.85 -7.37
C GLN A 64 -7.68 -6.76 -8.35
N PHE A 65 -7.22 -8.00 -8.56
CA PHE A 65 -7.92 -8.95 -9.44
C PHE A 65 -9.30 -9.30 -8.90
N VAL A 66 -9.47 -9.27 -7.58
CA VAL A 66 -10.75 -9.54 -6.91
C VAL A 66 -11.55 -8.25 -6.75
N THR A 67 -10.91 -7.16 -6.30
CA THR A 67 -11.64 -5.93 -5.95
C THR A 67 -11.99 -5.06 -7.15
N GLY A 68 -11.23 -5.16 -8.25
CA GLY A 68 -11.30 -4.22 -9.36
C GLY A 68 -10.88 -2.78 -9.00
N THR A 69 -10.28 -2.57 -7.83
CA THR A 69 -9.90 -1.25 -7.31
C THR A 69 -8.38 -1.13 -7.16
N SER A 70 -7.83 0.07 -7.37
CA SER A 70 -6.41 0.33 -7.20
C SER A 70 -6.12 1.82 -7.02
N ASN A 71 -5.06 2.12 -6.29
CA ASN A 71 -4.45 3.46 -6.26
C ASN A 71 -3.30 3.58 -7.28
N GLY A 72 -2.97 2.47 -7.97
CA GLY A 72 -2.08 2.39 -9.14
C GLY A 72 -2.85 2.47 -10.47
N GLY A 73 -2.45 1.68 -11.46
CA GLY A 73 -3.20 1.49 -12.71
C GLY A 73 -4.16 0.30 -12.64
N LEU A 74 -5.28 0.34 -13.38
CA LEU A 74 -6.29 -0.73 -13.46
C LEU A 74 -5.97 -1.74 -14.58
N THR A 75 -4.89 -2.51 -14.42
CA THR A 75 -4.37 -3.42 -15.48
C THR A 75 -4.35 -4.90 -15.06
N ALA A 76 -5.06 -5.23 -13.97
CA ALA A 76 -5.18 -6.57 -13.39
C ALA A 76 -6.25 -7.42 -14.11
N HIS A 77 -5.99 -7.78 -15.35
CA HIS A 77 -6.82 -8.69 -16.14
C HIS A 77 -5.94 -9.48 -17.11
N PRO A 78 -6.39 -10.64 -17.64
CA PRO A 78 -5.65 -11.36 -18.66
C PRO A 78 -5.15 -10.44 -19.78
N GLY A 79 -3.85 -10.51 -20.08
CA GLY A 79 -3.19 -9.69 -21.10
C GLY A 79 -2.87 -8.23 -20.71
N GLY A 80 -3.33 -7.73 -19.57
CA GLY A 80 -3.00 -6.40 -19.05
C GLY A 80 -1.59 -6.32 -18.45
N ASP A 81 -1.09 -5.10 -18.21
CA ASP A 81 0.29 -4.87 -17.74
C ASP A 81 0.60 -5.61 -16.43
N ARG A 82 -0.34 -5.61 -15.48
CA ARG A 82 -0.15 -6.34 -14.22
C ARG A 82 -0.07 -7.84 -14.41
N TRP A 83 -0.90 -8.39 -15.29
CA TRP A 83 -0.80 -9.80 -15.62
C TRP A 83 0.57 -10.13 -16.23
N ARG A 84 1.08 -9.29 -17.15
CA ARG A 84 2.36 -9.50 -17.85
C ARG A 84 3.56 -9.45 -16.92
N TRP A 85 3.65 -8.45 -16.04
CA TRP A 85 4.79 -8.39 -15.12
C TRP A 85 4.71 -9.48 -14.06
N GLU A 86 3.52 -9.88 -13.61
CA GLU A 86 3.41 -11.00 -12.65
C GLU A 86 3.84 -12.32 -13.31
N SER A 87 3.48 -12.56 -14.59
CA SER A 87 3.99 -13.70 -15.37
C SER A 87 5.52 -13.68 -15.45
N ARG A 88 6.12 -12.53 -15.80
CA ARG A 88 7.57 -12.35 -15.89
C ARG A 88 8.28 -12.55 -14.55
N ILE A 89 7.78 -11.95 -13.47
CA ILE A 89 8.42 -11.95 -12.16
C ILE A 89 8.30 -13.32 -11.49
N PHE A 90 7.17 -14.02 -11.65
CA PHE A 90 6.90 -15.28 -10.97
C PHE A 90 7.08 -16.53 -11.85
N GLY A 91 7.65 -16.37 -13.05
CA GLY A 91 7.88 -17.47 -13.98
C GLY A 91 6.59 -18.18 -14.41
N GLY A 92 5.54 -17.40 -14.67
CA GLY A 92 4.24 -17.90 -15.12
C GLY A 92 3.40 -18.64 -14.06
N ALA A 93 3.80 -18.60 -12.78
CA ALA A 93 3.14 -19.38 -11.72
C ALA A 93 1.64 -19.07 -11.52
N TYR A 94 1.21 -17.87 -11.96
CA TYR A 94 -0.15 -17.36 -11.80
C TYR A 94 -0.88 -17.08 -13.13
N ASP A 95 -0.36 -17.55 -14.27
CA ASP A 95 -0.89 -17.19 -15.58
C ASP A 95 -2.32 -17.73 -15.80
N ASP A 96 -2.61 -18.89 -15.21
CA ASP A 96 -3.88 -19.60 -15.18
C ASP A 96 -4.52 -19.62 -13.76
N ALA A 97 -4.09 -18.72 -12.87
CA ALA A 97 -4.62 -18.66 -11.50
C ALA A 97 -5.93 -17.86 -11.43
N GLU A 98 -6.81 -18.27 -10.51
CA GLU A 98 -7.99 -17.49 -10.15
C GLU A 98 -7.58 -16.19 -9.43
N ALA A 99 -8.48 -15.20 -9.43
CA ALA A 99 -8.20 -13.86 -8.91
C ALA A 99 -7.75 -13.87 -7.44
N GLU A 100 -8.33 -14.75 -6.62
CA GLU A 100 -8.09 -14.91 -5.19
C GLU A 100 -6.75 -15.58 -4.88
N GLU A 101 -6.20 -16.35 -5.82
CA GLU A 101 -4.92 -17.04 -5.64
C GLU A 101 -3.72 -16.12 -5.90
N ARG A 102 -3.95 -14.96 -6.53
CA ARG A 102 -2.90 -14.02 -6.93
C ARG A 102 -2.31 -13.25 -5.75
N PRO A 103 -1.02 -12.87 -5.82
CA PRO A 103 -0.37 -12.20 -4.70
C PRO A 103 -1.00 -10.84 -4.36
N VAL A 104 -0.96 -10.53 -3.07
CA VAL A 104 -1.33 -9.22 -2.53
C VAL A 104 -0.09 -8.32 -2.60
N TYR A 105 -0.26 -7.11 -3.13
CA TYR A 105 0.81 -6.14 -3.27
C TYR A 105 0.91 -5.26 -2.01
N GLY A 106 2.13 -5.04 -1.56
CA GLY A 106 2.47 -4.15 -0.45
C GLY A 106 3.89 -3.59 -0.63
N ALA A 107 4.48 -3.11 0.46
CA ALA A 107 5.87 -2.68 0.45
C ALA A 107 6.56 -2.94 1.79
N LEU A 108 7.87 -3.14 1.75
CA LEU A 108 8.73 -3.32 2.92
C LEU A 108 9.09 -1.96 3.52
N ASP A 109 8.74 -1.72 4.78
CA ASP A 109 8.99 -0.46 5.49
C ASP A 109 10.42 -0.38 6.04
N PHE A 110 11.42 -0.45 5.14
CA PHE A 110 12.83 -0.38 5.52
C PHE A 110 13.25 1.01 6.00
N ARG A 111 12.57 2.06 5.53
CA ARG A 111 12.76 3.45 5.96
C ARG A 111 12.02 3.81 7.25
N ARG A 112 11.15 2.93 7.76
CA ARG A 112 10.28 3.19 8.93
C ARG A 112 9.45 4.46 8.75
N GLN A 113 8.85 4.61 7.57
CA GLN A 113 8.06 5.79 7.25
C GLN A 113 6.81 5.82 8.15
N PRO A 114 6.51 6.94 8.84
CA PRO A 114 5.34 6.99 9.73
C PRO A 114 4.01 6.66 9.03
N GLY A 115 3.89 6.97 7.73
CA GLY A 115 2.71 6.66 6.92
C GLY A 115 2.72 5.28 6.25
N GLY A 116 3.62 4.38 6.65
CA GLY A 116 3.84 3.08 6.00
C GLY A 116 4.77 3.18 4.78
N ALA A 117 5.20 2.03 4.26
CA ALA A 117 6.30 1.96 3.30
C ALA A 117 6.01 2.64 1.95
N ALA A 118 4.75 2.65 1.50
CA ALA A 118 4.37 3.18 0.19
C ALA A 118 3.18 4.15 0.29
N PRO A 119 3.37 5.33 0.90
CA PRO A 119 2.30 6.29 1.15
C PRO A 119 1.69 6.84 -0.15
N ARG A 120 2.40 6.70 -1.29
CA ARG A 120 1.84 6.93 -2.62
C ARG A 120 0.48 6.27 -2.84
N PHE A 121 0.27 5.07 -2.28
CA PHE A 121 -0.93 4.28 -2.51
C PHE A 121 -1.98 4.42 -1.41
N GLY A 122 -1.77 5.24 -0.39
CA GLY A 122 -2.76 5.38 0.66
C GLY A 122 -2.29 6.15 1.86
N SER A 123 -3.25 6.82 2.49
CA SER A 123 -3.07 7.60 3.72
C SER A 123 -3.11 6.76 4.99
N SER A 124 -3.31 5.45 4.88
CA SER A 124 -3.39 4.53 6.00
C SER A 124 -2.89 3.17 5.55
N PHE A 125 -2.58 2.30 6.50
CA PHE A 125 -2.00 1.00 6.15
C PHE A 125 -2.34 -0.09 7.16
N LEU A 126 -2.37 -1.32 6.67
CA LEU A 126 -2.25 -2.50 7.53
C LEU A 126 -0.77 -2.80 7.71
N ARG A 127 -0.33 -2.97 8.97
CA ARG A 127 0.99 -3.49 9.29
C ARG A 127 0.88 -4.99 9.48
N LEU A 128 1.67 -5.75 8.72
CA LEU A 128 1.63 -7.20 8.76
C LEU A 128 2.58 -7.77 9.82
N ASP A 129 2.24 -8.94 10.34
CA ASP A 129 3.10 -9.68 11.27
C ASP A 129 4.37 -10.21 10.57
N ALA A 130 5.46 -10.32 11.34
CA ALA A 130 6.78 -10.70 10.82
C ALA A 130 6.80 -12.02 10.01
N PRO A 131 6.06 -13.08 10.38
CA PRO A 131 6.07 -14.34 9.61
C PRO A 131 5.56 -14.21 8.18
N VAL A 132 4.83 -13.14 7.84
CA VAL A 132 4.37 -12.88 6.47
C VAL A 132 5.54 -12.74 5.49
N ALA A 133 6.68 -12.23 5.94
CA ALA A 133 7.86 -12.07 5.10
C ALA A 133 8.40 -13.40 4.53
N HIS A 134 8.19 -14.53 5.22
CA HIS A 134 8.65 -15.85 4.75
C HIS A 134 7.93 -16.34 3.49
N ARG A 135 6.75 -15.78 3.20
CA ARG A 135 5.97 -16.11 2.00
C ARG A 135 5.81 -14.91 1.07
N ALA A 136 6.70 -13.92 1.21
CA ALA A 136 6.74 -12.75 0.37
C ALA A 136 7.96 -12.77 -0.55
N THR A 137 7.77 -12.24 -1.76
CA THR A 137 8.86 -11.82 -2.65
C THR A 137 8.92 -10.32 -2.70
N PHE A 138 10.06 -9.80 -3.12
CA PHE A 138 10.32 -8.38 -3.20
C PHE A 138 11.02 -8.04 -4.51
N CYS A 139 10.81 -6.82 -4.99
CA CYS A 139 11.58 -6.27 -6.09
C CYS A 139 11.90 -4.80 -5.85
N TYR A 140 12.98 -4.33 -6.47
CA TYR A 140 13.32 -2.92 -6.52
C TYR A 140 13.66 -2.56 -7.96
N PRO A 141 13.14 -1.44 -8.52
CA PRO A 141 12.31 -0.44 -7.85
C PRO A 141 10.85 -0.86 -7.61
N ASP A 142 10.05 -1.08 -8.64
CA ASP A 142 8.71 -1.67 -8.54
C ASP A 142 8.38 -2.48 -9.82
N SER A 143 7.33 -3.31 -9.79
CA SER A 143 6.99 -4.20 -10.92
C SER A 143 6.79 -3.48 -12.26
N ALA A 144 6.33 -2.22 -12.22
CA ALA A 144 6.05 -1.43 -13.42
C ALA A 144 7.32 -0.90 -14.09
N ALA A 145 8.41 -0.73 -13.32
CA ALA A 145 9.72 -0.32 -13.82
C ALA A 145 10.56 -1.46 -14.43
N GLU A 146 9.97 -2.64 -14.65
CA GLU A 146 10.64 -3.83 -15.19
C GLU A 146 11.91 -4.22 -14.40
N PRO A 147 11.77 -4.48 -13.09
CA PRO A 147 12.92 -4.62 -12.21
C PRO A 147 13.70 -5.90 -12.52
N THR A 148 15.02 -5.82 -12.35
CA THR A 148 15.93 -6.97 -12.43
C THR A 148 16.39 -7.47 -11.07
N ASP A 149 16.22 -6.65 -10.03
CA ASP A 149 16.65 -6.94 -8.67
C ASP A 149 15.50 -7.49 -7.84
N PHE A 150 15.75 -8.64 -7.22
CA PHE A 150 14.75 -9.38 -6.45
C PHE A 150 15.26 -9.76 -5.06
N GLY A 151 14.29 -9.94 -4.15
CA GLY A 151 14.54 -10.35 -2.78
C GLY A 151 13.51 -11.34 -2.27
N VAL A 152 13.92 -12.12 -1.27
CA VAL A 152 13.10 -12.97 -0.41
C VAL A 152 13.62 -12.86 1.02
N ALA A 153 12.88 -13.34 2.02
CA ALA A 153 13.34 -13.25 3.42
C ALA A 153 14.74 -13.85 3.67
N GLY A 154 15.10 -14.93 2.96
CA GLY A 154 16.42 -15.55 3.06
C GLY A 154 17.55 -14.85 2.28
N ALA A 155 17.22 -13.93 1.37
CA ALA A 155 18.18 -13.20 0.53
C ALA A 155 17.56 -11.85 0.11
N MET A 156 17.96 -10.78 0.79
CA MET A 156 17.43 -9.42 0.67
C MET A 156 18.53 -8.41 0.33
N PRO A 157 19.00 -8.37 -0.94
CA PRO A 157 19.97 -7.36 -1.38
C PRO A 157 19.35 -5.96 -1.54
N LEU A 158 18.03 -5.89 -1.63
CA LEU A 158 17.30 -4.71 -2.08
C LEU A 158 17.38 -3.51 -1.13
N ILE A 159 17.59 -3.74 0.17
CA ILE A 159 17.72 -2.65 1.13
C ILE A 159 18.94 -1.79 0.80
N THR A 160 20.09 -2.42 0.55
CA THR A 160 21.31 -1.69 0.18
C THR A 160 21.16 -0.95 -1.15
N LEU A 161 20.48 -1.55 -2.14
CA LEU A 161 20.20 -0.90 -3.42
C LEU A 161 19.30 0.33 -3.24
N ALA A 162 18.20 0.19 -2.49
CA ALA A 162 17.28 1.29 -2.23
C ALA A 162 17.91 2.39 -1.37
N GLU A 163 18.81 2.05 -0.45
CA GLU A 163 19.57 3.02 0.35
C GLU A 163 20.55 3.85 -0.49
N ALA A 164 21.08 3.28 -1.57
CA ALA A 164 22.04 3.93 -2.46
C ALA A 164 21.39 4.71 -3.62
N ASP A 165 20.11 4.48 -3.91
CA ASP A 165 19.37 5.18 -4.97
C ASP A 165 18.80 6.52 -4.47
N GLU A 166 18.67 7.49 -5.38
CA GLU A 166 18.11 8.82 -5.13
C GLU A 166 16.75 8.95 -5.83
N ARG A 167 15.70 8.39 -5.22
CA ARG A 167 14.32 8.50 -5.70
C ARG A 167 13.54 9.60 -5.00
N ASP A 168 12.47 10.06 -5.64
CA ASP A 168 11.48 10.86 -4.92
C ASP A 168 10.91 10.05 -3.74
N ALA A 169 10.68 10.71 -2.61
CA ALA A 169 10.24 10.05 -1.38
C ALA A 169 8.91 9.26 -1.53
N LEU A 170 8.07 9.57 -2.52
CA LEU A 170 6.87 8.77 -2.81
C LEU A 170 7.15 7.46 -3.56
N ASP A 171 8.28 7.38 -4.25
CA ASP A 171 8.71 6.26 -5.07
C ASP A 171 9.91 5.51 -4.42
N ASP A 172 10.34 5.92 -3.22
CA ASP A 172 11.37 5.27 -2.39
C ASP A 172 10.76 4.17 -1.51
N TYR A 173 10.41 3.05 -2.15
CA TYR A 173 9.93 1.84 -1.47
C TYR A 173 10.46 0.57 -2.15
N ILE A 174 10.52 -0.51 -1.39
CA ILE A 174 10.75 -1.86 -1.92
C ILE A 174 9.39 -2.54 -2.05
N GLU A 175 8.96 -2.80 -3.27
CA GLU A 175 7.67 -3.47 -3.52
C GLU A 175 7.70 -4.91 -3.01
N CYS A 176 6.59 -5.34 -2.42
CA CYS A 176 6.41 -6.66 -1.83
C CYS A 176 5.19 -7.35 -2.46
N HIS A 177 5.31 -8.66 -2.68
CA HIS A 177 4.22 -9.52 -3.13
C HIS A 177 4.00 -10.65 -2.12
N VAL A 178 2.89 -10.60 -1.39
CA VAL A 178 2.54 -11.62 -0.39
C VAL A 178 1.78 -12.75 -1.07
N HIS A 179 2.33 -13.96 -1.05
CA HIS A 179 1.72 -15.14 -1.66
C HIS A 179 0.81 -15.90 -0.68
N GLY A 180 -0.22 -16.58 -1.20
CA GLY A 180 -1.15 -17.37 -0.38
C GLY A 180 -2.15 -16.53 0.43
N GLY A 181 -2.39 -15.29 0.03
CA GLY A 181 -3.36 -14.38 0.65
C GLY A 181 -2.92 -13.77 1.98
N VAL A 182 -3.77 -12.86 2.47
CA VAL A 182 -3.61 -12.14 3.75
C VAL A 182 -4.90 -12.28 4.55
N LEU A 183 -4.89 -13.16 5.54
CA LEU A 183 -6.00 -13.37 6.47
C LEU A 183 -5.88 -12.36 7.62
N LEU A 184 -6.93 -11.59 7.85
CA LEU A 184 -6.89 -10.48 8.81
C LEU A 184 -6.56 -10.92 10.24
N THR A 185 -7.10 -12.06 10.69
CA THR A 185 -6.89 -12.57 12.05
C THR A 185 -5.54 -13.24 12.25
N ARG A 186 -4.83 -13.62 11.17
CA ARG A 186 -3.55 -14.34 11.22
C ARG A 186 -2.37 -13.41 10.94
N ASP A 187 -2.53 -12.51 9.97
CA ASP A 187 -1.42 -11.85 9.30
C ASP A 187 -1.30 -10.37 9.62
N VAL A 188 -2.33 -9.75 10.21
CA VAL A 188 -2.38 -8.31 10.43
C VAL A 188 -2.14 -8.01 11.90
N ARG A 189 -1.07 -7.26 12.16
CA ARG A 189 -0.69 -6.82 13.50
C ARG A 189 -1.52 -5.64 13.97
N ALA A 190 -1.78 -4.66 13.09
CA ALA A 190 -2.52 -3.44 13.39
C ALA A 190 -3.00 -2.75 12.12
N LEU A 191 -4.07 -1.96 12.26
CA LEU A 191 -4.46 -0.93 11.30
C LEU A 191 -3.98 0.43 11.82
N VAL A 192 -3.24 1.16 10.99
CA VAL A 192 -2.73 2.50 11.32
C VAL A 192 -3.45 3.54 10.46
N LEU A 193 -4.15 4.47 11.11
CA LEU A 193 -4.93 5.52 10.45
C LEU A 193 -4.29 6.92 10.56
N ASP A 194 -4.66 7.78 9.62
CA ASP A 194 -4.38 9.22 9.70
C ASP A 194 -5.30 9.90 10.74
N PRO A 195 -4.80 10.82 11.59
CA PRO A 195 -5.59 11.50 12.60
C PRO A 195 -6.81 12.27 12.08
N SER A 196 -6.85 12.63 10.80
CA SER A 196 -8.03 13.26 10.18
C SER A 196 -9.27 12.38 10.15
N TYR A 197 -9.14 11.07 10.41
CA TYR A 197 -10.26 10.14 10.53
C TYR A 197 -10.81 10.01 11.97
N ARG A 198 -10.24 10.71 12.96
CA ARG A 198 -10.78 10.72 14.33
C ARG A 198 -12.20 11.28 14.38
N GLY A 199 -13.08 10.60 15.11
CA GLY A 199 -14.50 10.96 15.25
C GLY A 199 -15.33 10.73 13.98
N THR A 200 -14.80 10.03 12.98
CA THR A 200 -15.50 9.77 11.71
C THR A 200 -16.07 8.35 11.65
N PRO A 201 -16.99 8.06 10.70
CA PRO A 201 -17.42 6.69 10.42
C PRO A 201 -16.27 5.71 10.09
N VAL A 202 -15.16 6.22 9.55
CA VAL A 202 -13.95 5.41 9.28
C VAL A 202 -13.35 4.87 10.57
N GLU A 203 -13.22 5.71 11.61
CA GLU A 203 -12.75 5.24 12.93
C GLU A 203 -13.72 4.22 13.53
N ALA A 204 -15.03 4.47 13.44
CA ALA A 204 -16.04 3.55 13.93
C ALA A 204 -15.97 2.17 13.24
N ALA A 205 -15.71 2.15 11.93
CA ALA A 205 -15.49 0.92 11.18
C ALA A 205 -14.17 0.22 11.55
N ALA A 206 -13.09 0.99 11.67
CA ALA A 206 -11.79 0.47 12.08
C ALA A 206 -11.83 -0.25 13.43
N ARG A 207 -12.59 0.29 14.40
CA ARG A 207 -12.75 -0.31 15.74
C ARG A 207 -13.49 -1.65 15.74
N ARG A 208 -14.15 -2.05 14.65
CA ARG A 208 -14.80 -3.37 14.52
C ARG A 208 -13.86 -4.47 14.01
N LEU A 209 -12.67 -4.10 13.53
CA LEU A 209 -11.70 -5.07 13.01
C LEU A 209 -11.01 -5.82 14.16
N PRO A 210 -10.52 -7.06 13.93
CA PRO A 210 -10.04 -7.95 14.99
C PRO A 210 -8.63 -7.62 15.50
N PHE A 211 -8.07 -6.47 15.15
CA PHE A 211 -6.70 -6.06 15.49
C PHE A 211 -6.68 -4.60 15.99
N PRO A 212 -5.62 -4.20 16.73
CA PRO A 212 -5.49 -2.85 17.25
C PRO A 212 -5.58 -1.76 16.16
N LEU A 213 -6.23 -0.65 16.54
CA LEU A 213 -6.21 0.60 15.81
C LEU A 213 -5.13 1.54 16.38
N GLU A 214 -4.17 1.91 15.55
CA GLU A 214 -3.10 2.85 15.83
C GLU A 214 -3.20 4.10 14.94
N TRP A 215 -2.40 5.10 15.24
CA TRP A 215 -2.40 6.38 14.52
C TRP A 215 -0.98 6.79 14.20
N HIS A 216 -0.74 7.21 12.96
CA HIS A 216 0.51 7.89 12.61
C HIS A 216 0.39 9.41 12.83
N PRO A 217 1.48 10.20 12.76
CA PRO A 217 1.46 11.65 13.03
C PRO A 217 0.54 12.49 12.12
N GLY A 218 0.16 11.95 10.97
CA GLY A 218 -0.80 12.53 10.04
C GLY A 218 -0.21 13.27 8.83
N TYR A 219 -1.09 13.57 7.88
CA TYR A 219 -0.85 14.41 6.71
C TYR A 219 -1.70 15.68 6.77
N ARG A 220 -1.05 16.83 6.63
CA ARG A 220 -1.72 18.13 6.61
C ARG A 220 -0.92 19.14 5.79
N LEU A 221 -1.61 19.83 4.87
CA LEU A 221 -1.01 20.92 4.11
C LEU A 221 -2.00 22.08 3.98
N THR A 222 -1.55 23.32 4.17
CA THR A 222 -2.41 24.50 3.97
C THR A 222 -2.54 24.82 2.48
N ALA A 223 -3.64 25.46 2.09
CA ALA A 223 -3.84 25.94 0.72
C ALA A 223 -2.66 26.80 0.22
N ASP A 224 -2.13 27.69 1.07
CA ASP A 224 -0.97 28.52 0.71
C ASP A 224 0.31 27.71 0.47
N ARG A 225 0.51 26.61 1.21
CA ARG A 225 1.66 25.73 0.99
C ARG A 225 1.46 24.86 -0.24
N LEU A 226 0.24 24.37 -0.51
CA LEU A 226 -0.09 23.62 -1.73
C LEU A 226 0.33 24.38 -2.99
N HIS A 227 0.01 25.67 -3.08
CA HIS A 227 0.34 26.48 -4.26
C HIS A 227 1.85 26.61 -4.53
N ARG A 228 2.70 26.42 -3.52
CA ARG A 228 4.17 26.46 -3.68
C ARG A 228 4.74 25.21 -4.34
N HIS A 229 3.93 24.18 -4.51
CA HIS A 229 4.32 22.89 -5.10
C HIS A 229 3.64 22.65 -6.46
N ALA A 230 3.36 23.73 -7.20
CA ALA A 230 2.67 23.67 -8.49
C ALA A 230 3.50 22.99 -9.61
N ASP A 231 4.81 22.90 -9.41
CA ASP A 231 5.76 22.14 -10.22
C ASP A 231 5.65 20.63 -10.02
N PHE A 232 5.10 20.18 -8.88
CA PHE A 232 4.89 18.78 -8.58
C PHE A 232 3.50 18.31 -9.03
N ARG A 233 3.47 17.38 -9.99
CA ARG A 233 2.27 16.87 -10.69
C ARG A 233 1.53 17.89 -11.56
N GLY A 234 1.48 19.17 -11.18
CA GLY A 234 0.86 20.23 -11.98
C GLY A 234 0.07 21.25 -11.13
N ALA A 235 0.01 22.49 -11.61
CA ALA A 235 -0.65 23.61 -10.93
C ALA A 235 -2.17 23.42 -10.80
N GLU A 236 -2.79 22.69 -11.72
CA GLU A 236 -4.19 22.31 -11.69
C GLU A 236 -4.55 21.50 -10.45
N TYR A 237 -3.66 20.61 -9.99
CA TYR A 237 -3.89 19.76 -8.82
C TYR A 237 -3.67 20.52 -7.52
N THR A 238 -2.69 21.43 -7.45
CA THR A 238 -2.54 22.28 -6.25
C THR A 238 -3.72 23.22 -6.09
N ARG A 239 -4.24 23.79 -7.20
CA ARG A 239 -5.49 24.56 -7.19
C ARG A 239 -6.69 23.71 -6.81
N LEU A 240 -6.81 22.48 -7.31
CA LEU A 240 -7.89 21.56 -6.90
C LEU A 240 -7.82 21.25 -5.40
N GLY A 241 -6.63 20.91 -4.90
CA GLY A 241 -6.40 20.69 -3.47
C GLY A 241 -6.80 21.90 -2.62
N ALA A 242 -6.44 23.11 -3.06
CA ALA A 242 -6.84 24.34 -2.38
C ALA A 242 -8.36 24.60 -2.42
N ARG A 243 -9.04 24.26 -3.53
CA ARG A 243 -10.50 24.40 -3.65
C ARG A 243 -11.27 23.48 -2.71
N ILE A 244 -10.81 22.24 -2.55
CA ILE A 244 -11.49 21.26 -1.68
C ILE A 244 -11.09 21.38 -0.21
N ALA A 245 -10.00 22.10 0.09
CA ALA A 245 -9.48 22.27 1.44
C ALA A 245 -10.54 22.84 2.40
N GLU A 246 -10.75 22.18 3.54
CA GLU A 246 -11.66 22.66 4.56
C GLU A 246 -10.95 23.68 5.46
N ARG A 247 -11.54 24.87 5.60
CA ARG A 247 -10.93 25.99 6.36
C ARG A 247 -9.47 26.25 5.95
N GLY A 248 -9.17 26.12 4.66
CA GLY A 248 -7.84 26.33 4.09
C GLY A 248 -6.84 25.20 4.36
N VAL A 249 -7.28 24.05 4.84
CA VAL A 249 -6.42 22.90 5.18
C VAL A 249 -6.84 21.66 4.41
N LEU A 250 -5.87 21.03 3.75
CA LEU A 250 -6.03 19.74 3.10
C LEU A 250 -5.51 18.61 3.99
N THR A 251 -6.32 17.57 4.15
CA THR A 251 -6.01 16.32 4.86
C THR A 251 -6.50 15.12 4.04
N PRO A 252 -6.10 13.88 4.36
CA PRO A 252 -6.60 12.70 3.65
C PRO A 252 -8.12 12.59 3.68
N ARG A 253 -8.76 12.83 4.84
CA ARG A 253 -10.22 12.85 4.94
C ARG A 253 -10.85 13.80 3.93
N VAL A 254 -10.32 15.02 3.76
CA VAL A 254 -10.91 16.02 2.85
C VAL A 254 -10.86 15.55 1.39
N ILE A 255 -9.73 14.98 0.94
CA ILE A 255 -9.62 14.35 -0.38
C ILE A 255 -10.63 13.20 -0.50
N GLY A 256 -10.80 12.48 0.61
CA GLY A 256 -11.73 11.39 0.75
C GLY A 256 -13.19 11.76 0.56
N ASP A 257 -13.62 12.79 1.27
CA ASP A 257 -14.96 13.34 1.23
C ASP A 257 -15.27 13.85 -0.17
N ALA A 258 -14.31 14.53 -0.81
CA ALA A 258 -14.41 14.95 -2.21
C ALA A 258 -14.64 13.76 -3.15
N ALA A 259 -13.87 12.67 -3.02
CA ALA A 259 -14.04 11.47 -3.84
C ALA A 259 -15.44 10.86 -3.69
N ARG A 260 -15.98 10.80 -2.47
CA ARG A 260 -17.32 10.24 -2.22
C ARG A 260 -18.47 11.07 -2.79
N THR A 261 -18.23 12.34 -3.14
CA THR A 261 -19.27 13.15 -3.82
C THR A 261 -19.50 12.71 -5.27
N GLY A 262 -18.56 12.00 -5.89
CA GLY A 262 -18.62 11.66 -7.32
C GLY A 262 -18.47 12.86 -8.27
N ARG A 263 -18.19 14.06 -7.76
CA ARG A 263 -18.10 15.30 -8.57
C ARG A 263 -16.73 15.55 -9.18
N TYR A 264 -15.73 14.77 -8.79
CA TYR A 264 -14.33 14.96 -9.18
C TYR A 264 -13.77 13.69 -9.81
N ASP A 265 -12.87 13.86 -10.76
CA ASP A 265 -12.11 12.74 -11.33
C ASP A 265 -11.19 12.14 -10.26
N LEU A 266 -11.20 10.80 -10.14
CA LEU A 266 -10.40 10.09 -9.14
C LEU A 266 -8.90 10.14 -9.44
N GLN A 267 -8.50 10.25 -10.72
CA GLN A 267 -7.10 10.46 -11.09
C GLN A 267 -6.63 11.85 -10.68
N ASP A 268 -7.47 12.88 -10.82
CA ASP A 268 -7.13 14.23 -10.33
C ASP A 268 -6.95 14.23 -8.82
N LEU A 269 -7.89 13.64 -8.08
CA LEU A 269 -7.79 13.51 -6.61
C LEU A 269 -6.58 12.67 -6.18
N LYS A 270 -6.18 11.67 -6.97
CA LYS A 270 -4.94 10.92 -6.75
C LYS A 270 -3.70 11.81 -6.91
N LYS A 271 -3.67 12.71 -7.89
CA LYS A 271 -2.56 13.67 -8.03
C LYS A 271 -2.54 14.68 -6.87
N VAL A 272 -3.71 15.12 -6.40
CA VAL A 272 -3.83 15.92 -5.16
C VAL A 272 -3.27 15.15 -3.96
N TRP A 273 -3.61 13.86 -3.83
CA TRP A 273 -3.05 13.00 -2.80
C TRP A 273 -1.53 12.91 -2.88
N HIS A 274 -0.95 12.74 -4.07
CA HIS A 274 0.50 12.71 -4.21
C HIS A 274 1.15 14.00 -3.69
N VAL A 275 0.58 15.18 -3.99
CA VAL A 275 1.12 16.44 -3.45
C VAL A 275 1.06 16.45 -1.91
N LEU A 276 -0.08 16.04 -1.33
CA LEU A 276 -0.25 15.98 0.12
C LEU A 276 0.69 14.95 0.78
N ALA A 277 0.82 13.76 0.22
CA ALA A 277 1.64 12.68 0.74
C ALA A 277 3.14 13.06 0.71
N ARG A 278 3.56 13.79 -0.33
CA ARG A 278 4.96 14.21 -0.49
C ARG A 278 5.39 15.37 0.41
N PHE A 279 4.50 16.33 0.64
CA PHE A 279 4.83 17.60 1.29
C PHE A 279 4.07 17.88 2.59
N GLY A 280 3.06 17.07 2.91
CA GLY A 280 2.17 17.28 4.05
C GLY A 280 2.40 16.33 5.22
N ALA A 281 3.37 15.40 5.16
CA ALA A 281 3.67 14.51 6.28
C ALA A 281 4.10 15.33 7.51
N VAL A 282 3.37 15.18 8.62
CA VAL A 282 3.73 15.80 9.89
C VAL A 282 4.92 15.01 10.46
N ARG A 283 6.06 15.69 10.61
CA ARG A 283 7.20 15.12 11.32
C ARG A 283 7.01 15.38 12.81
N GLU A 284 7.14 14.36 13.64
CA GLU A 284 7.27 14.59 15.08
C GLU A 284 8.49 15.49 15.31
N PRO A 285 8.43 16.45 16.25
CA PRO A 285 9.62 17.16 16.69
C PRO A 285 10.64 16.11 17.14
N SER A 286 11.83 16.11 16.56
CA SER A 286 12.93 15.29 17.04
C SER A 286 13.11 15.53 18.54
N ALA A 287 12.98 14.48 19.34
CA ALA A 287 13.38 14.49 20.75
C ALA A 287 14.91 14.55 20.82
N VAL A 288 15.48 15.70 20.42
CA VAL A 288 16.87 16.06 20.68
C VAL A 288 16.80 17.46 21.29
N GLY A 289 16.83 17.47 22.61
CA GLY A 289 16.69 18.65 23.44
C GLY A 289 16.85 18.26 24.90
N ASN A 290 18.04 17.77 25.25
CA ASN A 290 18.65 18.00 26.56
C ASN A 290 20.18 17.97 26.40
#